data_AF-A0A1R1YDA4-F1
#
_entry.id   AF-A0A1R1YDA4-F1
#
_cell.length_a   1.000
_cell.length_b   1.000
_cell.length_c   1.000
_cell.angle_alpha   90.00
_cell.angle_beta   90.00
_cell.angle_gamma   90.00
#
_symmetry.space_group_name_H-M   'P 1'
#
loop_
_entity.id
_entity.type
_entity.pdbx_description
1 polymer ?
#
loop_
_entity_poly.entity_id
_entity_poly.type
_entity_poly.pdbx_seq_one_letter_code
_entity_poly.pdbx_strand_id
1 'polypeptide(L)'
;MKSHELVLACKKCKKVFRKNTEDLDEADDTDEYCPYCDNHFVIEAKIPKMGLGIEGEDLRIDNRMAKDDRIKDPKQRSIFNPSDLDYRLG
;
A
#
# COMPACT_ATOMS: atom_id res chain seq x y z
N MET A 1 -11.34 -36.38 -15.69
CA MET A 1 -9.97 -35.96 -16.03
C MET A 1 -9.83 -34.51 -15.63
N LYS A 2 -8.98 -34.17 -14.65
CA LYS A 2 -8.66 -32.76 -14.34
C LYS A 2 -7.44 -32.41 -15.19
N SER A 3 -7.51 -31.31 -15.92
CA SER A 3 -6.39 -30.78 -16.71
C SER A 3 -5.73 -29.67 -15.89
N HIS A 4 -4.46 -29.84 -15.60
CA HIS A 4 -3.65 -28.93 -14.79
C HIS A 4 -2.80 -27.99 -15.66
N GLU A 5 -3.10 -27.83 -16.95
CA GLU A 5 -2.33 -26.96 -17.85
C GLU A 5 -2.85 -25.51 -17.83
N LEU A 6 -1.95 -24.55 -17.63
CA LEU A 6 -2.18 -23.12 -17.81
C LEU A 6 -1.45 -22.59 -19.05
N VAL A 7 -2.11 -21.70 -19.78
CA VAL A 7 -1.52 -20.98 -20.91
C VAL A 7 -1.29 -19.52 -20.49
N LEU A 8 -0.03 -19.10 -20.40
CA LEU A 8 0.37 -17.79 -19.90
C LEU A 8 1.10 -16.99 -20.99
N ALA A 9 0.99 -15.67 -20.93
CA ALA A 9 1.69 -14.75 -21.82
C ALA A 9 2.67 -13.88 -21.02
N CYS A 10 3.94 -13.89 -21.41
CA CYS A 10 4.96 -13.12 -20.70
C CYS A 10 4.86 -11.60 -21.00
N LYS A 11 4.90 -10.78 -19.96
CA LYS A 11 4.84 -9.30 -20.11
C LYS A 11 6.06 -8.70 -20.80
N LYS A 12 7.26 -9.28 -20.61
CA LYS A 12 8.53 -8.78 -21.15
C LYS A 12 8.72 -9.17 -22.62
N CYS A 13 8.59 -10.46 -22.96
CA CYS A 13 8.86 -10.95 -24.32
C CYS A 13 7.61 -11.20 -25.18
N LYS A 14 6.40 -11.09 -24.61
CA LYS A 14 5.10 -11.33 -25.28
C LYS A 14 4.93 -12.72 -25.87
N LYS A 15 5.82 -13.66 -25.59
CA LYS A 15 5.68 -15.07 -25.99
C LYS A 15 4.70 -15.77 -25.06
N VAL A 16 3.91 -16.66 -25.65
CA VAL A 16 2.95 -17.52 -24.95
C VAL A 16 3.66 -18.82 -24.60
N PHE A 17 3.50 -19.30 -23.37
CA PHE A 17 4.02 -20.58 -22.90
C PHE A 17 2.95 -21.35 -22.13
N ARG A 18 3.18 -22.65 -21.95
CA ARG A 18 2.31 -23.53 -21.19
C ARG A 18 3.04 -24.00 -19.94
N LYS A 19 2.34 -24.05 -18.82
CA LYS A 19 2.88 -24.51 -17.53
C LYS A 19 1.85 -25.37 -16.81
N ASN A 20 2.28 -26.45 -16.18
CA ASN A 20 1.39 -27.28 -15.38
C ASN A 20 1.24 -26.67 -13.98
N THR A 21 0.04 -26.73 -13.39
CA THR A 21 -0.26 -26.21 -12.04
C THR A 21 0.25 -27.10 -10.93
N GLU A 22 0.40 -28.41 -11.18
CA GLU A 22 0.94 -29.34 -10.18
C GLU A 22 2.40 -28.96 -9.85
N ASP A 23 3.19 -28.63 -10.87
CA ASP A 23 4.57 -28.16 -10.72
C ASP A 23 4.67 -26.79 -10.00
N LEU A 24 3.60 -25.99 -10.00
CA LEU A 24 3.59 -24.68 -9.33
C LEU A 24 3.42 -24.79 -7.81
N ASP A 25 2.77 -25.85 -7.33
CA ASP A 25 2.54 -26.07 -5.89
C ASP A 25 3.81 -26.61 -5.18
N GLU A 26 4.75 -27.20 -5.92
CA GLU A 26 6.01 -27.76 -5.43
C GLU A 26 7.23 -26.81 -5.56
N ALA A 27 7.03 -25.64 -6.18
CA ALA A 27 7.91 -24.46 -6.18
C ALA A 27 9.43 -24.73 -6.12
N ASP A 28 9.98 -25.31 -7.19
CA ASP A 28 11.40 -25.15 -7.52
C ASP A 28 11.63 -23.76 -8.15
N ASP A 29 12.66 -23.03 -7.71
CA ASP A 29 12.99 -21.64 -8.10
C ASP A 29 13.01 -21.38 -9.63
N THR A 30 13.20 -22.43 -10.43
CA THR A 30 13.26 -22.37 -11.89
C THR A 30 11.90 -22.15 -12.55
N ASP A 31 10.82 -22.47 -11.86
CA ASP A 31 9.46 -22.48 -12.42
C ASP A 31 8.74 -21.14 -12.30
N GLU A 32 9.33 -20.16 -11.60
CA GLU A 32 8.77 -18.83 -11.42
C GLU A 32 9.09 -17.87 -12.59
N TYR A 33 9.89 -18.32 -13.55
CA TYR A 33 10.41 -17.50 -14.64
C TYR A 33 9.85 -17.90 -15.99
N CYS A 34 9.71 -16.90 -16.87
CA CYS A 34 9.39 -17.17 -18.26
C CYS A 34 10.56 -17.89 -18.95
N PRO A 35 10.33 -19.02 -19.63
CA PRO A 35 11.39 -19.84 -20.26
C PRO A 35 12.11 -19.16 -21.42
N TYR A 36 11.67 -17.95 -21.82
CA TYR A 36 12.19 -17.25 -22.97
C TYR A 36 12.98 -15.97 -22.66
N CYS A 37 12.87 -15.41 -21.44
CA CYS A 37 13.46 -14.09 -21.16
C CYS A 37 13.73 -13.77 -19.68
N ASP A 38 13.69 -14.78 -18.81
CA ASP A 38 13.89 -14.69 -17.36
C ASP A 38 13.00 -13.66 -16.68
N ASN A 39 11.77 -13.49 -17.15
CA ASN A 39 10.80 -12.66 -16.47
C ASN A 39 10.13 -13.45 -15.35
N HIS A 40 10.39 -13.08 -14.10
CA HIS A 40 9.66 -13.57 -12.93
C HIS A 40 8.17 -13.20 -13.06
N PHE A 41 7.28 -14.19 -13.03
CA PHE A 41 5.85 -13.98 -13.25
C PHE A 41 5.00 -14.25 -12.01
N VAL A 42 5.58 -14.84 -10.96
CA VAL A 42 4.94 -15.01 -9.65
C VAL A 42 5.07 -13.70 -8.90
N ILE A 43 3.96 -13.13 -8.41
CA ILE A 43 3.98 -11.84 -7.70
C ILE A 43 3.44 -12.07 -6.30
N GLU A 44 4.11 -11.52 -5.29
CA GLU A 44 3.64 -11.58 -3.91
C GLU A 44 2.24 -10.98 -3.76
N ALA A 45 1.40 -11.69 -2.99
CA ALA A 45 0.05 -11.24 -2.70
C ALA A 45 0.10 -9.93 -1.88
N LYS A 46 -0.55 -8.87 -2.39
CA LYS A 46 -0.66 -7.60 -1.66
C LYS A 46 -1.61 -7.75 -0.47
N ILE A 47 -1.10 -7.55 0.75
CA ILE A 47 -1.92 -7.49 1.97
C ILE A 47 -2.62 -6.13 2.03
N PRO A 48 -3.95 -6.06 2.26
CA PRO A 48 -4.64 -4.80 2.44
C PRO A 48 -4.09 -4.11 3.71
N LYS A 49 -3.44 -2.97 3.53
CA LYS A 49 -3.03 -2.13 4.66
C LYS A 49 -4.24 -1.35 5.14
N MET A 50 -4.47 -1.31 6.45
CA MET A 50 -5.49 -0.43 7.03
C MET A 50 -5.13 1.02 6.67
N GLY A 51 -5.96 1.65 5.84
CA GLY A 51 -5.82 3.06 5.49
C GLY A 51 -6.85 3.86 6.27
N LEU A 52 -6.42 4.82 7.08
CA LEU A 52 -7.31 5.82 7.65
C LEU A 52 -7.54 6.90 6.58
N GLY A 53 -8.66 6.79 5.86
CA GLY A 53 -9.11 7.85 4.97
C GLY A 53 -9.80 8.94 5.79
N ILE A 54 -9.33 10.18 5.67
CA ILE A 54 -10.07 11.32 6.21
C ILE A 54 -10.91 11.87 5.06
N GLU A 55 -12.22 11.66 5.12
CA GLU A 55 -13.15 12.20 4.13
C GLU A 55 -13.29 13.70 4.35
N GLY A 56 -12.63 14.49 3.51
CA GLY A 56 -12.83 15.94 3.45
C GLY A 56 -13.77 16.28 2.30
N GLU A 57 -14.86 16.99 2.62
CA GLU A 57 -15.73 17.61 1.61
C GLU A 57 -14.99 18.76 0.91
N ASP A 58 -15.60 19.41 -0.09
CA ASP A 58 -14.96 20.51 -0.83
C ASP A 58 -14.46 21.60 0.14
N LEU A 59 -13.15 21.86 0.10
CA LEU A 59 -12.46 22.86 0.91
C LEU A 59 -13.12 24.25 0.81
N ARG A 60 -13.78 24.57 -0.30
CA ARG A 60 -14.49 25.86 -0.46
C ARG A 60 -15.78 25.95 0.36
N ILE A 61 -16.41 24.81 0.65
CA ILE A 61 -17.64 24.70 1.42
C ILE A 61 -17.30 24.51 2.89
N ASP A 62 -16.31 23.67 3.19
CA ASP A 62 -15.86 23.39 4.55
C ASP A 62 -14.35 23.58 4.72
N ASN A 63 -13.97 24.74 5.26
CA ASN A 63 -12.58 25.09 5.54
C ASN A 63 -12.02 24.49 6.84
N ARG A 64 -12.77 23.64 7.57
CA ARG A 64 -12.31 23.10 8.87
C ARG A 64 -11.05 22.25 8.77
N MET A 65 -10.79 21.67 7.60
CA MET A 65 -9.58 20.88 7.34
C MET A 65 -8.40 21.69 6.79
N ALA A 66 -8.63 22.96 6.40
CA ALA A 66 -7.59 23.81 5.84
C ALA A 66 -6.85 24.56 6.96
N LYS A 67 -5.53 24.38 7.04
CA LYS A 67 -4.68 25.18 7.94
C LYS A 67 -4.44 26.56 7.32
N ASP A 68 -4.69 27.63 8.08
CA ASP A 68 -4.31 29.01 7.70
C ASP A 68 -3.03 29.42 8.42
N ASP A 69 -1.93 29.53 7.67
CA ASP A 69 -0.60 29.86 8.21
C ASP A 69 -0.47 31.30 8.73
N ARG A 70 -1.46 32.16 8.49
CA ARG A 70 -1.47 33.54 9.00
C ARG A 70 -1.95 33.62 10.46
N ILE A 71 -2.69 32.61 10.90
CA ILE A 71 -3.21 32.56 12.27
C ILE A 71 -2.10 32.01 13.17
N LYS A 72 -1.81 32.73 14.25
CA LYS A 72 -0.84 32.26 15.24
C LYS A 72 -1.37 30.99 15.89
N ASP A 73 -0.63 29.90 15.76
CA ASP A 73 -0.97 28.64 16.42
C ASP A 73 -1.15 28.89 17.93
N PRO A 74 -2.24 28.38 18.54
CA PRO A 74 -2.44 28.53 19.97
C PRO A 74 -1.24 27.91 20.69
N LYS A 75 -0.73 28.61 21.72
CA LYS A 75 0.37 28.09 22.53
C LYS A 75 -0.03 26.71 23.05
N GLN A 76 0.75 25.69 22.68
CA GLN A 76 0.61 24.34 23.21
C GLN A 76 0.86 24.41 24.71
N ARG A 77 -0.22 24.38 25.51
CA ARG A 77 -0.12 24.34 26.96
C ARG A 77 0.37 22.96 27.34
N SER A 78 1.47 22.90 28.06
CA SER A 78 1.99 21.63 28.55
C SER A 78 2.11 21.69 30.06
N ILE A 79 1.82 20.58 30.73
CA ILE A 79 1.99 20.47 32.17
C ILE A 79 3.45 20.73 32.53
N PHE A 80 4.41 20.38 31.67
CA PHE A 80 5.84 20.49 31.94
C PHE A 80 6.44 21.90 31.74
N ASN A 81 5.68 22.87 31.22
CA ASN A 81 6.17 24.23 31.07
C ASN A 81 6.04 25.03 32.38
N PRO A 82 7.15 25.57 32.92
CA PRO A 82 7.11 26.37 34.15
C PRO A 82 6.39 27.73 33.96
N SER A 83 6.17 28.17 32.72
CA SER A 83 5.41 29.38 32.40
C SER A 83 3.89 29.20 32.45
N ASP A 84 3.40 27.95 32.44
CA ASP A 84 1.98 27.62 32.33
C ASP A 84 1.40 27.20 33.69
N LEU A 85 1.71 27.96 34.76
CA LEU A 85 1.32 27.63 36.15
C LEU A 85 -0.20 27.57 36.35
N ASP A 86 -0.94 28.49 35.72
CA ASP A 86 -2.41 28.53 35.79
C ASP A 86 -3.03 27.22 35.28
N TYR A 87 -2.46 26.61 34.23
CA TYR A 87 -2.95 25.35 33.67
C TYR A 87 -2.62 24.13 34.56
N ARG A 88 -1.59 24.22 35.39
CA ARG A 88 -1.22 23.15 36.33
C ARG A 88 -2.07 23.16 37.60
N LEU A 89 -2.58 24.33 37.99
CA LEU A 89 -3.28 24.53 39.26
C LEU A 89 -4.81 24.41 39.15
N GLY A 90 -5.35 24.41 37.93
CA GLY A 90 -6.79 24.27 37.66
C GLY A 90 -7.48 25.62 37.54
#